data_AF-A0A8T5KER0-F1
#
_entry.id   AF-A0A8T5KER0-F1
#
_cell.length_a   1.000
_cell.length_b   1.000
_cell.length_c   1.000
_cell.angle_alpha   90.00
_cell.angle_beta   90.00
_cell.angle_gamma   90.00
#
_symmetry.space_group_name_H-M   'P 1'
#
loop_
_entity.id
_entity.type
_entity.pdbx_description
1 polymer ?
#
loop_
_entity_poly.entity_id
_entity_poly.type
_entity_poly.pdbx_seq_one_letter_code
_entity_poly.pdbx_strand_id
1 'polypeptide(L)'
;HLTDFGKEVVVEMNKLGMIVDISHLNPMGFWDVMDISKDPVLATHSNCKALCSHHRNLDDDQIKAMAEKGGVINLSFCAGFIKDGVGFGNPETLKKVTILDWLDHLDHAVELVGTKHVGIGSDLDGGCGFPGLDDITKFPDLTQGMVYRGYSDQDIGKILGGNNMRVFKKILT
;
A
#
# COMPACT_ATOMS: atom_id res chain seq x y z
N HIS A 1 -4.94 -3.56 -19.93
CA HIS A 1 -4.33 -4.89 -19.94
C HIS A 1 -2.84 -4.74 -20.24
N LEU A 2 -2.01 -5.69 -19.84
CA LEU A 2 -0.61 -5.81 -20.23
C LEU A 2 -0.51 -6.20 -21.71
N THR A 3 0.46 -5.62 -22.41
CA THR A 3 0.87 -6.10 -23.74
C THR A 3 1.49 -7.49 -23.60
N ASP A 4 1.62 -8.24 -24.72
CA ASP A 4 2.25 -9.56 -24.68
C ASP A 4 3.68 -9.50 -24.13
N PHE A 5 4.46 -8.48 -24.51
CA PHE A 5 5.77 -8.22 -23.91
C PHE A 5 5.67 -7.93 -22.40
N GLY A 6 4.67 -7.18 -21.94
CA GLY A 6 4.47 -6.93 -20.51
C GLY A 6 4.19 -8.22 -19.72
N LYS A 7 3.45 -9.17 -20.32
CA LYS A 7 3.23 -10.50 -19.72
C LYS A 7 4.52 -11.29 -19.63
N GLU A 8 5.35 -11.26 -20.67
CA GLU A 8 6.69 -11.87 -20.67
C GLU A 8 7.60 -11.27 -19.58
N VAL A 9 7.54 -9.94 -19.38
CA VAL A 9 8.29 -9.26 -18.32
C VAL A 9 7.88 -9.76 -16.93
N VAL A 10 6.59 -9.93 -16.64
CA VAL A 10 6.13 -10.47 -15.34
C VAL A 10 6.68 -11.88 -15.11
N VAL A 11 6.66 -12.73 -16.14
CA VAL A 11 7.22 -14.09 -16.07
C VAL A 11 8.72 -14.06 -15.81
N GLU A 12 9.46 -13.16 -16.49
CA GLU A 12 10.90 -13.03 -16.31
C GLU A 12 11.26 -12.46 -14.92
N MET A 13 10.48 -11.51 -14.41
CA MET A 13 10.63 -11.00 -13.05
C MET A 13 10.54 -12.12 -12.01
N ASN A 14 9.56 -13.03 -12.12
CA ASN A 14 9.49 -14.18 -11.21
C ASN A 14 10.71 -15.10 -11.32
N LYS A 15 11.24 -15.36 -12.54
CA LYS A 15 12.44 -16.21 -12.71
C LYS A 15 13.70 -15.60 -12.09
N LEU A 16 13.82 -14.27 -12.14
CA LEU A 16 14.97 -13.53 -11.64
C LEU A 16 14.90 -13.25 -10.13
N GLY A 17 13.79 -13.60 -9.47
CA GLY A 17 13.55 -13.16 -8.09
C GLY A 17 13.38 -11.65 -7.99
N MET A 18 12.70 -11.03 -8.96
CA MET A 18 12.33 -9.62 -8.93
C MET A 18 10.90 -9.46 -8.40
N ILE A 19 10.71 -8.53 -7.49
CA ILE A 19 9.40 -8.23 -6.92
C ILE A 19 8.58 -7.42 -7.92
N VAL A 20 7.37 -7.88 -8.20
CA VAL A 20 6.41 -7.13 -9.02
C VAL A 20 5.68 -6.12 -8.12
N ASP A 21 5.88 -4.84 -8.44
CA ASP A 21 5.11 -3.73 -7.85
C ASP A 21 3.98 -3.33 -8.80
N ILE A 22 2.77 -3.29 -8.27
CA ILE A 22 1.53 -2.98 -9.00
C ILE A 22 1.06 -1.54 -8.77
N SER A 23 1.75 -0.76 -7.96
CA SER A 23 1.45 0.67 -7.83
C SER A 23 1.53 1.34 -9.20
N HIS A 24 0.60 2.24 -9.50
CA HIS A 24 0.36 2.91 -10.80
C HIS A 24 -0.29 2.06 -11.90
N LEU A 25 -0.38 0.75 -11.73
CA LEU A 25 -1.00 -0.09 -12.75
C LEU A 25 -2.52 0.16 -12.81
N ASN A 26 -3.08 0.17 -14.02
CA ASN A 26 -4.53 0.25 -14.18
C ASN A 26 -5.20 -1.08 -13.77
N PRO A 27 -6.53 -1.10 -13.50
CA PRO A 27 -7.21 -2.31 -13.02
C PRO A 27 -7.06 -3.53 -13.94
N MET A 28 -7.09 -3.34 -15.26
CA MET A 28 -6.90 -4.46 -16.19
C MET A 28 -5.48 -5.04 -16.10
N GLY A 29 -4.46 -4.18 -16.05
CA GLY A 29 -3.08 -4.63 -15.88
C GLY A 29 -2.84 -5.30 -14.52
N PHE A 30 -3.48 -4.80 -13.46
CA PHE A 30 -3.49 -5.45 -12.15
C PHE A 30 -3.95 -6.89 -12.26
N TRP A 31 -5.12 -7.14 -12.88
CA TRP A 31 -5.65 -8.49 -12.99
C TRP A 31 -4.79 -9.41 -13.87
N ASP A 32 -4.22 -8.87 -14.95
CA ASP A 32 -3.24 -9.62 -15.74
C ASP A 32 -2.02 -10.04 -14.89
N VAL A 33 -1.47 -9.15 -14.05
CA VAL A 33 -0.37 -9.50 -13.13
C VAL A 33 -0.82 -10.58 -12.13
N MET A 34 -2.04 -10.48 -11.60
CA MET A 34 -2.56 -11.45 -10.64
C MET A 34 -2.74 -12.85 -11.25
N ASP A 35 -3.10 -12.92 -12.54
CA ASP A 35 -3.22 -14.19 -13.26
C ASP A 35 -1.85 -14.80 -13.61
N ILE A 36 -0.86 -13.96 -13.94
CA ILE A 36 0.43 -14.40 -14.48
C ILE A 36 1.45 -14.67 -13.37
N SER A 37 1.53 -13.80 -12.37
CA SER A 37 2.61 -13.85 -11.39
C SER A 37 2.48 -15.04 -10.45
N LYS A 38 3.57 -15.80 -10.31
CA LYS A 38 3.64 -16.96 -9.40
C LYS A 38 4.03 -16.59 -7.98
N ASP A 39 4.69 -15.45 -7.82
CA ASP A 39 5.14 -14.94 -6.53
C ASP A 39 4.16 -13.90 -5.96
N PRO A 40 4.24 -13.59 -4.65
CA PRO A 40 3.53 -12.45 -4.09
C PRO A 40 3.91 -11.14 -4.80
N VAL A 41 2.95 -10.24 -4.88
CA VAL A 41 3.15 -8.88 -5.40
C VAL A 41 3.08 -7.85 -4.28
N LEU A 42 3.63 -6.65 -4.53
CA LEU A 42 3.47 -5.50 -3.64
C LEU A 42 2.66 -4.41 -4.34
N ALA A 43 1.82 -3.70 -3.58
CA ALA A 43 1.57 -2.30 -3.86
C ALA A 43 2.48 -1.53 -2.93
N THR A 44 3.57 -0.99 -3.44
CA THR A 44 4.57 -0.24 -2.64
C THR A 44 4.05 1.10 -2.11
N HIS A 45 3.05 1.71 -2.76
CA HIS A 45 2.36 2.93 -2.31
C HIS A 45 0.98 3.04 -2.96
N SER A 46 -0.06 2.62 -2.24
CA SER A 46 -1.48 2.73 -2.64
C SER A 46 -2.40 2.69 -1.42
N ASN A 47 -3.62 3.22 -1.53
CA ASN A 47 -4.59 3.23 -0.43
C ASN A 47 -5.91 2.54 -0.83
N CYS A 48 -6.89 2.58 0.07
CA CYS A 48 -8.19 1.90 -0.08
C CYS A 48 -9.20 2.78 -0.80
N LYS A 49 -9.74 2.30 -1.92
CA LYS A 49 -10.70 3.06 -2.74
C LYS A 49 -12.04 3.26 -2.04
N ALA A 50 -12.39 2.39 -1.10
CA ALA A 50 -13.58 2.49 -0.28
C ALA A 50 -13.65 3.79 0.57
N LEU A 51 -12.49 4.37 0.93
CA LEU A 51 -12.41 5.57 1.77
C LEU A 51 -12.06 6.84 0.97
N CYS A 52 -11.40 6.70 -0.17
CA CYS A 52 -11.09 7.80 -1.08
C CYS A 52 -11.18 7.31 -2.52
N SER A 53 -12.11 7.88 -3.29
CA SER A 53 -12.46 7.47 -4.66
C SER A 53 -11.44 7.96 -5.69
N HIS A 54 -10.16 7.65 -5.48
CA HIS A 54 -9.07 7.98 -6.37
C HIS A 54 -8.68 6.78 -7.25
N HIS A 55 -8.38 7.01 -8.53
CA HIS A 55 -8.01 5.93 -9.48
C HIS A 55 -6.69 5.22 -9.14
N ARG A 56 -5.87 5.82 -8.26
CA ARG A 56 -4.64 5.20 -7.74
C ARG A 56 -4.89 4.27 -6.55
N ASN A 57 -6.06 4.34 -5.93
CA ASN A 57 -6.42 3.46 -4.83
C ASN A 57 -6.97 2.13 -5.35
N LEU A 58 -6.70 1.08 -4.60
CA LEU A 58 -7.16 -0.28 -4.90
C LEU A 58 -8.56 -0.48 -4.34
N ASP A 59 -9.42 -1.13 -5.11
CA ASP A 59 -10.68 -1.63 -4.58
C ASP A 59 -10.48 -2.88 -3.70
N ASP A 60 -11.52 -3.24 -2.96
CA ASP A 60 -11.44 -4.32 -1.96
C ASP A 60 -11.14 -5.68 -2.61
N ASP A 61 -11.59 -5.92 -3.84
CA ASP A 61 -11.34 -7.17 -4.56
C ASP A 61 -9.87 -7.26 -4.99
N GLN A 62 -9.28 -6.16 -5.43
CA GLN A 62 -7.84 -6.06 -5.68
C GLN A 62 -7.03 -6.32 -4.40
N ILE A 63 -7.41 -5.70 -3.28
CA ILE A 63 -6.72 -5.88 -1.99
C ILE A 63 -6.77 -7.35 -1.54
N LYS A 64 -7.95 -7.99 -1.61
CA LYS A 64 -8.13 -9.42 -1.27
C LYS A 64 -7.31 -10.33 -2.17
N ALA A 65 -7.36 -10.12 -3.48
CA ALA A 65 -6.61 -10.95 -4.44
C ALA A 65 -5.10 -10.88 -4.17
N MET A 66 -4.56 -9.69 -3.89
CA MET A 66 -3.15 -9.55 -3.49
C MET A 66 -2.82 -10.35 -2.23
N ALA A 67 -3.68 -10.26 -1.21
CA ALA A 67 -3.48 -10.95 0.05
C ALA A 67 -3.54 -12.47 -0.11
N GLU A 68 -4.46 -13.00 -0.92
CA GLU A 68 -4.56 -14.42 -1.26
C GLU A 68 -3.27 -14.95 -1.92
N LYS A 69 -2.61 -14.13 -2.75
CA LYS A 69 -1.29 -14.46 -3.34
C LYS A 69 -0.12 -14.28 -2.36
N GLY A 70 -0.38 -13.80 -1.15
CA GLY A 70 0.63 -13.58 -0.11
C GLY A 70 1.27 -12.19 -0.13
N GLY A 71 0.74 -11.27 -0.92
CA GLY A 71 1.24 -9.92 -1.15
C GLY A 71 1.02 -8.96 0.04
N VAL A 72 1.40 -7.70 -0.15
CA VAL A 72 1.25 -6.63 0.84
C VAL A 72 0.82 -5.33 0.15
N ILE A 73 -0.21 -4.68 0.68
CA ILE A 73 -0.54 -3.28 0.36
C ILE A 73 0.19 -2.35 1.33
N ASN A 74 1.02 -1.47 0.80
CA ASN A 74 1.73 -0.46 1.59
C ASN A 74 1.02 0.90 1.43
N LEU A 75 0.49 1.40 2.53
CA LEU A 75 -0.36 2.59 2.55
C LEU A 75 0.47 3.87 2.45
N SER A 76 0.09 4.72 1.51
CA SER A 76 0.78 5.96 1.17
C SER A 76 0.32 7.15 2.00
N PHE A 77 1.21 8.15 2.11
CA PHE A 77 0.94 9.43 2.78
C PHE A 77 0.48 10.52 1.80
N CYS A 78 0.20 10.16 0.55
CA CYS A 78 -0.35 11.11 -0.41
C CYS A 78 -1.76 11.51 0.03
N ALA A 79 -1.92 12.76 0.45
CA ALA A 79 -3.18 13.28 0.99
C ALA A 79 -4.37 13.08 0.03
N GLY A 80 -4.15 13.23 -1.27
CA GLY A 80 -5.14 12.99 -2.32
C GLY A 80 -5.53 11.52 -2.53
N PHE A 81 -4.83 10.57 -1.91
CA PHE A 81 -5.19 9.16 -1.84
C PHE A 81 -5.86 8.79 -0.51
N ILE A 82 -5.81 9.68 0.48
CA ILE A 82 -6.36 9.46 1.82
C ILE A 82 -7.77 10.03 1.95
N LYS A 83 -8.03 11.18 1.33
CA LYS A 83 -9.29 11.89 1.53
C LYS A 83 -9.76 12.60 0.27
N ASP A 84 -11.04 12.40 -0.05
CA ASP A 84 -11.66 13.04 -1.21
C ASP A 84 -11.62 14.57 -1.11
N GLY A 85 -11.42 15.23 -2.25
CA GLY A 85 -11.38 16.69 -2.34
C GLY A 85 -10.09 17.36 -1.85
N VAL A 86 -9.03 16.59 -1.50
CA VAL A 86 -7.76 17.17 -1.04
C VAL A 86 -6.75 17.43 -2.17
N GLY A 87 -6.68 16.54 -3.17
CA GLY A 87 -5.71 16.65 -4.26
C GLY A 87 -4.25 16.61 -3.79
N PHE A 88 -3.35 17.26 -4.53
CA PHE A 88 -1.90 17.26 -4.26
C PHE A 88 -1.36 18.69 -4.17
N GLY A 89 -0.44 18.93 -3.23
CA GLY A 89 0.38 20.15 -3.18
C GLY A 89 -0.31 21.47 -2.77
N ASN A 90 -1.63 21.51 -2.55
CA ASN A 90 -2.31 22.72 -2.06
C ASN A 90 -2.33 22.75 -0.51
N PRO A 91 -1.62 23.68 0.15
CA PRO A 91 -1.51 23.69 1.62
C PRO A 91 -2.84 23.77 2.36
N GLU A 92 -3.85 24.46 1.81
CA GLU A 92 -5.15 24.63 2.48
C GLU A 92 -5.99 23.35 2.46
N THR A 93 -5.84 22.54 1.42
CA THR A 93 -6.50 21.24 1.38
C THR A 93 -5.73 20.19 2.16
N LEU A 94 -4.39 20.23 2.16
CA LEU A 94 -3.56 19.29 2.93
C LEU A 94 -3.85 19.32 4.44
N LYS A 95 -4.15 20.50 5.00
CA LYS A 95 -4.56 20.66 6.41
C LYS A 95 -5.83 19.89 6.81
N LYS A 96 -6.61 19.41 5.85
CA LYS A 96 -7.84 18.63 6.09
C LYS A 96 -7.60 17.15 6.31
N VAL A 97 -6.37 16.67 6.04
CA VAL A 97 -5.94 15.30 6.24
C VAL A 97 -5.15 15.23 7.53
N THR A 98 -5.43 14.19 8.31
CA THR A 98 -4.79 13.89 9.58
C THR A 98 -4.27 12.47 9.58
N ILE A 99 -3.44 12.14 10.57
CA ILE A 99 -2.97 10.78 10.79
C ILE A 99 -4.14 9.81 11.05
N LEU A 100 -5.28 10.30 11.58
CA LEU A 100 -6.46 9.48 11.81
C LEU A 100 -7.08 9.02 10.50
N ASP A 101 -7.13 9.88 9.47
CA ASP A 101 -7.63 9.50 8.15
C ASP A 101 -6.71 8.42 7.52
N TRP A 102 -5.39 8.51 7.72
CA TRP A 102 -4.47 7.45 7.27
C TRP A 102 -4.67 6.14 8.04
N LEU A 103 -4.85 6.22 9.36
CA LEU A 103 -5.14 5.04 10.18
C LEU A 103 -6.48 4.40 9.81
N ASP A 104 -7.47 5.16 9.32
CA ASP A 104 -8.74 4.58 8.82
C ASP A 104 -8.51 3.68 7.60
N HIS A 105 -7.56 4.04 6.71
CA HIS A 105 -7.12 3.15 5.64
C HIS A 105 -6.40 1.90 6.17
N LEU A 106 -5.60 2.06 7.24
CA LEU A 106 -4.95 0.92 7.89
C LEU A 106 -6.00 -0.06 8.44
N ASP A 107 -6.97 0.43 9.19
CA ASP A 107 -8.03 -0.38 9.78
C ASP A 107 -8.84 -1.09 8.70
N HIS A 108 -9.27 -0.37 7.65
CA HIS A 108 -10.03 -0.96 6.54
C HIS A 108 -9.24 -2.08 5.85
N ALA A 109 -7.97 -1.85 5.51
CA ALA A 109 -7.14 -2.88 4.90
C ALA A 109 -6.93 -4.08 5.84
N VAL A 110 -6.74 -3.84 7.15
CA VAL A 110 -6.57 -4.90 8.14
C VAL A 110 -7.87 -5.68 8.35
N GLU A 111 -9.03 -5.04 8.34
CA GLU A 111 -10.33 -5.72 8.44
C GLU A 111 -10.56 -6.64 7.23
N LEU A 112 -10.15 -6.21 6.04
CA LEU A 112 -10.31 -7.01 4.82
C LEU A 112 -9.39 -8.22 4.75
N VAL A 113 -8.10 -8.04 5.07
CA VAL A 113 -7.06 -9.05 4.75
C VAL A 113 -6.15 -9.43 5.92
N GLY A 114 -6.35 -8.82 7.08
CA GLY A 114 -5.55 -9.04 8.27
C GLY A 114 -4.17 -8.36 8.26
N THR A 115 -3.57 -8.26 9.44
CA THR A 115 -2.33 -7.52 9.68
C THR A 115 -1.10 -8.07 8.93
N LYS A 116 -1.19 -9.28 8.37
CA LYS A 116 -0.10 -9.90 7.60
C LYS A 116 0.11 -9.28 6.21
N HIS A 117 -0.86 -8.51 5.73
CA HIS A 117 -0.92 -8.07 4.34
C HIS A 117 -0.93 -6.54 4.17
N VAL A 118 -0.64 -5.79 5.24
CA VAL A 118 -0.63 -4.33 5.24
C VAL A 118 0.73 -3.80 5.69
N GLY A 119 1.18 -2.69 5.12
CA GLY A 119 2.46 -2.04 5.44
C GLY A 119 2.44 -0.54 5.18
N ILE A 120 3.61 0.08 5.24
CA ILE A 120 3.80 1.53 5.07
C ILE A 120 4.57 1.81 3.77
N GLY A 121 4.03 2.69 2.95
CA GLY A 121 4.54 3.04 1.63
C GLY A 121 4.53 4.54 1.41
N SER A 122 5.35 5.26 2.18
CA SER A 122 5.15 6.69 2.46
C SER A 122 4.98 7.59 1.23
N ASP A 123 5.72 7.33 0.16
CA ASP A 123 5.83 8.20 -1.02
C ASP A 123 6.34 9.62 -0.67
N LEU A 124 7.03 9.77 0.46
CA LEU A 124 7.73 11.00 0.83
C LEU A 124 8.79 11.34 -0.23
N ASP A 125 9.04 12.63 -0.43
CA ASP A 125 9.84 13.19 -1.53
C ASP A 125 9.26 12.94 -2.95
N GLY A 126 8.18 12.16 -3.08
CA GLY A 126 7.38 11.98 -4.31
C GLY A 126 6.29 13.03 -4.52
N GLY A 127 6.21 14.05 -3.65
CA GLY A 127 5.13 15.06 -3.63
C GLY A 127 3.99 14.71 -2.67
N CYS A 128 4.21 13.76 -1.77
CA CYS A 128 3.25 13.31 -0.76
C CYS A 128 3.67 13.72 0.66
N GLY A 129 2.76 13.50 1.62
CA GLY A 129 2.84 14.07 2.96
C GLY A 129 1.75 15.11 3.21
N PHE A 130 1.42 15.31 4.48
CA PHE A 130 0.47 16.30 4.98
C PHE A 130 0.90 16.74 6.39
N PRO A 131 0.42 17.89 6.90
CA PRO A 131 0.85 18.39 8.21
C PRO A 131 0.72 17.33 9.31
N GLY A 132 1.84 16.99 9.96
CA GLY A 132 1.89 15.96 11.00
C GLY A 132 2.30 14.57 10.52
N LEU A 133 2.49 14.38 9.21
CA LEU A 133 3.09 13.19 8.60
C LEU A 133 3.81 13.56 7.29
N ASP A 134 4.56 14.66 7.33
CA ASP A 134 5.24 15.29 6.20
C ASP A 134 6.75 14.97 6.13
N ASP A 135 7.28 14.28 7.14
CA ASP A 135 8.66 13.82 7.17
C ASP A 135 8.83 12.54 8.00
N ILE A 136 10.00 11.89 7.90
CA ILE A 136 10.28 10.61 8.56
C ILE A 136 10.32 10.68 10.09
N THR A 137 10.55 11.87 10.67
CA THR A 137 10.56 12.05 12.13
C THR A 137 9.18 11.87 12.76
N LYS A 138 8.12 11.87 11.95
CA LYS A 138 6.71 11.67 12.36
C LYS A 138 6.28 10.20 12.42
N PHE A 139 7.10 9.27 11.95
CA PHE A 139 6.74 7.85 11.95
C PHE A 139 6.41 7.27 13.34
N PRO A 140 7.02 7.72 14.46
CA PRO A 140 6.59 7.31 15.79
C PRO A 140 5.11 7.61 16.09
N ASP A 141 4.54 8.66 15.48
CA ASP A 141 3.13 9.01 15.67
C ASP A 141 2.19 7.96 15.03
N LEU A 142 2.62 7.29 13.96
CA LEU A 142 1.89 6.16 13.36
C LEU A 142 1.83 4.99 14.35
N THR A 143 2.98 4.66 14.94
CA THR A 143 3.08 3.60 15.96
C THR A 143 2.20 3.93 17.16
N GLN A 144 2.25 5.17 17.65
CA GLN A 144 1.40 5.62 18.74
C GLN A 144 -0.09 5.53 18.38
N GLY A 145 -0.45 5.88 17.15
CA GLY A 145 -1.80 5.73 16.61
C GLY A 145 -2.28 4.26 16.59
N MET A 146 -1.44 3.34 16.12
CA MET A 146 -1.74 1.90 16.13
C MET A 146 -1.92 1.37 17.56
N VAL A 147 -1.07 1.78 18.50
CA VAL A 147 -1.22 1.43 19.94
C VAL A 147 -2.57 1.90 20.47
N TYR A 148 -2.98 3.14 20.17
CA TYR A 148 -4.29 3.65 20.61
C TYR A 148 -5.48 2.94 19.95
N ARG A 149 -5.31 2.39 18.74
CA ARG A 149 -6.32 1.54 18.09
C ARG A 149 -6.31 0.09 18.57
N GLY A 150 -5.42 -0.27 19.50
CA GLY A 150 -5.38 -1.58 20.13
C GLY A 150 -4.63 -2.65 19.36
N TYR A 151 -3.80 -2.26 18.38
CA TYR A 151 -2.90 -3.20 17.71
C TYR A 151 -1.87 -3.76 18.69
N SER A 152 -1.61 -5.07 18.61
CA SER A 152 -0.55 -5.70 19.39
C SER A 152 0.83 -5.30 18.90
N ASP A 153 1.86 -5.36 19.77
CA ASP A 153 3.26 -5.15 19.37
C ASP A 153 3.67 -6.06 18.20
N GLN A 154 3.14 -7.29 18.18
CA GLN A 154 3.40 -8.24 17.11
C GLN A 154 2.81 -7.76 15.77
N ASP A 155 1.60 -7.22 15.77
CA ASP A 155 0.95 -6.70 14.57
C ASP A 155 1.59 -5.39 14.09
N ILE A 156 1.94 -4.51 15.02
CA ILE A 156 2.71 -3.30 14.72
C ILE A 156 4.03 -3.69 14.05
N GLY A 157 4.77 -4.66 14.60
CA GLY A 157 6.02 -5.13 13.99
C GLY A 157 5.85 -5.71 12.58
N LYS A 158 4.71 -6.35 12.28
CA LYS A 158 4.37 -6.78 10.92
C LYS A 158 4.18 -5.59 9.98
N ILE A 159 3.37 -4.62 10.38
CA ILE A 159 3.01 -3.43 9.59
C ILE A 159 4.23 -2.53 9.34
N LEU A 160 5.07 -2.32 10.35
CA LEU A 160 6.27 -1.48 10.26
C LEU A 160 7.35 -2.02 9.31
N GLY A 161 7.24 -3.26 8.85
CA GLY A 161 8.17 -3.80 7.85
C GLY A 161 8.30 -5.31 7.84
N GLY A 162 7.86 -6.01 8.89
CA GLY A 162 7.90 -7.47 8.96
C GLY A 162 7.21 -8.16 7.78
N ASN A 163 6.11 -7.58 7.28
CA ASN A 163 5.38 -8.09 6.12
C ASN A 163 6.17 -7.93 4.81
N ASN A 164 6.79 -6.77 4.59
CA ASN A 164 7.66 -6.57 3.43
C ASN A 164 8.87 -7.51 3.49
N MET A 165 9.50 -7.63 4.65
CA MET A 165 10.63 -8.55 4.84
C MET A 165 10.25 -10.02 4.59
N ARG A 166 9.02 -10.43 4.93
CA ARG A 166 8.49 -11.76 4.59
C ARG A 166 8.40 -11.97 3.08
N VAL A 167 7.94 -10.97 2.32
CA VAL A 167 7.87 -11.03 0.85
C VAL A 167 9.27 -11.04 0.24
N PHE A 168 10.16 -10.17 0.72
CA PHE A 168 11.56 -10.10 0.25
C PHE A 168 12.27 -11.43 0.45
N LYS A 169 12.16 -12.04 1.64
CA LYS A 169 12.73 -13.36 1.93
C LYS A 169 12.08 -14.51 1.15
N LYS A 170 10.91 -14.33 0.56
CA LYS A 170 10.28 -15.37 -0.27
C LYS A 170 10.76 -15.30 -1.72
N ILE A 171 11.08 -14.10 -2.20
CA ILE A 171 11.36 -13.84 -3.62
C ILE A 171 12.87 -13.73 -3.90
N LEU A 172 13.63 -13.11 -3.00
CA LEU A 172 15.05 -12.78 -3.21
C LEU A 172 16.01 -13.90 -2.80
N THR A 173 15.52 -15.01 -2.26
CA THR A 173 16.32 -16.14 -1.77
C THR A 173 15.90 -17.43 -2.45
#